data_AF-A0A7J0AIH8-F1
#
_entry.id   AF-A0A7J0AIH8-F1
#
_cell.length_a   1.000
_cell.length_b   1.000
_cell.length_c   1.000
_cell.angle_alpha   90.00
_cell.angle_beta   90.00
_cell.angle_gamma   90.00
#
_symmetry.space_group_name_H-M   'P 1'
#
loop_
_entity.id
_entity.type
_entity.pdbx_description
1 polymer ?
#
loop_
_entity_poly.entity_id
_entity_poly.type
_entity_poly.pdbx_seq_one_letter_code
_entity_poly.pdbx_strand_id
1 'polypeptide(L)'
;MIDTGTLTDLITQFRNTTAANSISPETVGSILQKIVDILATAGTQANLDIINKWHEALKTAAPALTALSQGNADRNHVYLAARSVNLYTGAQSDLTPIQIQQATTERAGAMRAQQVTDLNAARRDVADIKKQIQTINSLLGVCTADNLYKSSQISCQIINGTLRLLGAQNLTAAGYVPYLFRRVRKRNPYRNKFATAEQRAAKSYCPVKKGWGLFGSIYTVRLNGTQVEFSTNPHNCMSTKAIGWSADPATLVSRHTDTHGNIRFGLGRSSVSLTDPKNPKKQRMIRLTFGIGFAKPIYPSTAAITPANLTSSLATFTIIYDPGTQRWTFST
;
A
#
# COMPACT_ATOMS: atom_id res chain seq x y z
N MET A 1 -82.84 11.39 10.75
CA MET A 1 -83.07 12.37 9.68
C MET A 1 -83.97 13.46 10.22
N ILE A 2 -83.54 14.73 10.21
CA ILE A 2 -84.36 15.86 10.68
C ILE A 2 -85.60 15.91 9.79
N ASP A 3 -86.80 15.82 10.38
CA ASP A 3 -88.05 15.93 9.65
C ASP A 3 -88.32 17.40 9.30
N THR A 4 -87.65 17.87 8.25
CA THR A 4 -87.77 19.24 7.73
C THR A 4 -89.19 19.57 7.23
N GLY A 5 -90.04 18.57 7.00
CA GLY A 5 -91.46 18.76 6.70
C GLY A 5 -92.21 19.37 7.88
N THR A 6 -92.03 18.80 9.08
CA THR A 6 -92.73 19.26 10.30
C THR A 6 -92.36 20.70 10.72
N LEU A 7 -91.11 21.13 10.51
CA LEU A 7 -90.67 22.49 10.80
C LEU A 7 -91.28 23.51 9.81
N THR A 8 -91.34 23.13 8.53
CA THR A 8 -91.94 23.97 7.48
C THR A 8 -93.43 24.15 7.71
N ASP A 9 -94.13 23.10 8.15
CA ASP A 9 -95.55 23.14 8.49
C ASP A 9 -95.82 24.02 9.72
N LEU A 10 -94.99 23.94 10.77
CA LEU A 10 -95.12 24.79 11.96
C LEU A 10 -94.84 26.26 11.68
N ILE A 11 -93.85 26.58 10.83
CA ILE A 11 -93.57 27.95 10.37
C ILE A 11 -94.74 28.49 9.55
N THR A 12 -95.35 27.64 8.71
CA THR A 12 -96.53 28.01 7.91
C THR A 12 -97.74 28.27 8.80
N GLN A 13 -97.97 27.42 9.80
CA GLN A 13 -99.02 27.64 10.81
C GLN A 13 -98.78 28.93 11.58
N PHE A 14 -97.56 29.19 12.04
CA PHE A 14 -97.20 30.45 12.72
C PHE A 14 -97.52 31.68 11.87
N ARG A 15 -97.13 31.68 10.58
CA ARG A 15 -97.44 32.76 9.63
C ARG A 15 -98.94 32.96 9.46
N ASN A 16 -99.70 31.87 9.34
CA ASN A 16 -101.16 31.92 9.20
C ASN A 16 -101.84 32.46 10.47
N THR A 17 -101.40 32.06 11.66
CA THR A 17 -101.95 32.56 12.94
C THR A 17 -101.63 34.03 13.16
N THR A 18 -100.44 34.49 12.75
CA THR A 18 -100.02 35.91 12.85
C THR A 18 -100.77 36.80 11.85
N ALA A 19 -101.08 36.29 10.65
CA ALA A 19 -101.81 37.03 9.62
C ALA A 19 -103.32 37.19 9.90
N ALA A 20 -103.90 36.35 10.77
CA ALA A 20 -105.34 36.31 11.02
C ALA A 20 -105.84 37.28 12.12
N ASN A 21 -105.00 38.13 12.72
CA ASN A 21 -105.31 39.08 13.81
C ASN A 21 -105.95 38.50 15.10
N SER A 22 -106.20 37.19 15.20
CA SER A 22 -106.57 36.51 16.45
C SER A 22 -105.33 35.99 17.16
N ILE A 23 -104.62 36.89 17.85
CA ILE A 23 -103.40 36.56 18.58
C ILE A 23 -103.81 36.11 19.99
N SER A 24 -104.02 34.80 20.18
CA SER A 24 -103.92 34.18 21.50
C SER A 24 -102.43 33.95 21.79
N PRO A 25 -101.84 34.59 22.83
CA PRO A 25 -100.45 34.36 23.23
C PRO A 25 -100.13 32.89 23.47
N GLU A 26 -101.11 32.11 23.90
CA GLU A 26 -100.99 30.68 24.21
C GLU A 26 -100.74 29.84 22.95
N THR A 27 -101.43 30.17 21.84
CA THR A 27 -101.31 29.45 20.58
C THR A 27 -99.95 29.73 19.93
N VAL A 28 -99.51 30.99 19.97
CA VAL A 28 -98.18 31.40 19.50
C VAL A 28 -97.08 30.78 20.36
N GLY A 29 -97.23 30.81 21.69
CA GLY A 29 -96.30 30.19 22.62
C GLY A 29 -96.16 28.68 22.42
N SER A 30 -97.27 27.98 22.17
CA SER A 30 -97.25 26.53 21.87
C SER A 30 -96.49 26.19 20.59
N ILE A 31 -96.66 26.99 19.52
CA ILE A 31 -95.95 26.79 18.26
C ILE A 31 -94.45 27.08 18.43
N LEU A 32 -94.10 28.17 19.12
CA LEU A 32 -92.70 28.52 19.41
C LEU A 32 -92.02 27.45 20.27
N GLN A 33 -92.70 26.90 21.28
CA GLN A 33 -92.16 25.82 22.10
C GLN A 33 -91.89 24.56 21.28
N LYS A 34 -92.83 24.16 20.39
CA LYS A 34 -92.61 23.01 19.49
C LYS A 34 -91.43 23.21 18.55
N ILE A 35 -91.23 24.43 18.02
CA ILE A 35 -90.06 24.77 17.20
C ILE A 35 -88.78 24.66 18.02
N VAL A 36 -88.77 25.18 19.26
CA VAL A 36 -87.63 25.08 20.18
C VAL A 36 -87.31 23.63 20.52
N ASP A 37 -88.32 22.79 20.79
CA ASP A 37 -88.15 21.37 21.12
C ASP A 37 -87.59 20.57 19.93
N ILE A 38 -88.07 20.85 18.71
CA ILE A 38 -87.54 20.24 17.47
C ILE A 38 -86.10 20.68 17.24
N LEU A 39 -85.77 21.96 17.44
CA LEU A 39 -84.41 22.48 17.29
C LEU A 39 -83.45 21.88 18.34
N ALA A 40 -83.88 21.76 19.59
CA ALA A 40 -83.12 21.13 20.66
C ALA A 40 -82.85 19.64 20.34
N THR A 41 -83.86 18.94 19.83
CA THR A 41 -83.75 17.53 19.43
C THR A 41 -82.91 17.35 18.16
N ALA A 42 -82.94 18.31 17.22
CA ALA A 42 -82.10 18.29 16.03
C ALA A 42 -80.61 18.45 16.40
N GLY A 43 -80.30 19.31 17.37
CA GLY A 43 -78.95 19.46 17.92
C GLY A 43 -78.43 18.18 18.57
N THR A 44 -79.28 17.43 19.28
CA THR A 44 -78.89 16.13 19.87
C THR A 44 -78.75 15.04 18.82
N GLN A 45 -79.61 15.00 17.79
CA GLN A 45 -79.53 14.00 16.73
C GLN A 45 -78.28 14.15 15.87
N ALA A 46 -77.86 15.38 15.54
CA ALA A 46 -76.62 15.61 14.80
C ALA A 46 -75.39 15.09 15.57
N ASN A 47 -75.37 15.28 16.89
CA ASN A 47 -74.34 14.73 17.77
C ASN A 47 -74.40 13.20 17.84
N LEU A 48 -75.59 12.61 17.91
CA LEU A 48 -75.79 11.15 17.90
C LEU A 48 -75.32 10.52 16.58
N ASP A 49 -75.58 11.16 15.44
CA ASP A 49 -75.13 10.67 14.13
C ASP A 49 -73.59 10.66 14.06
N ILE A 50 -72.93 11.69 14.61
CA ILE A 50 -71.46 11.73 14.74
C ILE A 50 -70.97 10.61 15.66
N ILE A 51 -71.59 10.42 16.83
CA ILE A 51 -71.21 9.37 17.78
C ILE A 51 -71.39 7.97 17.15
N ASN A 52 -72.49 7.73 16.44
CA ASN A 52 -72.74 6.47 15.74
C ASN A 52 -71.70 6.24 14.62
N LYS A 53 -71.32 7.30 13.90
CA LYS A 53 -70.25 7.23 12.92
C LYS A 53 -68.90 6.86 13.56
N TRP A 54 -68.57 7.44 14.70
CA TRP A 54 -67.38 7.05 15.48
C TRP A 54 -67.46 5.61 15.99
N HIS A 55 -68.64 5.18 16.46
CA HIS A 55 -68.87 3.83 16.96
C HIS A 55 -68.66 2.77 15.86
N GLU A 56 -69.23 2.97 14.67
CA GLU A 56 -69.03 2.06 13.52
C GLU A 56 -67.59 2.13 12.98
N ALA A 57 -66.96 3.30 13.01
CA ALA A 57 -65.55 3.44 12.67
C ALA A 57 -64.66 2.64 13.63
N LEU A 58 -64.92 2.66 14.94
CA LEU A 58 -64.17 1.91 15.94
C LEU A 58 -64.36 0.39 15.79
N LYS A 59 -65.55 -0.09 15.42
CA LYS A 59 -65.81 -1.52 15.16
C LYS A 59 -64.99 -2.08 14.00
N THR A 60 -64.80 -1.29 12.96
CA THR A 60 -64.09 -1.68 11.73
C THR A 60 -62.60 -1.33 11.77
N ALA A 61 -62.17 -0.55 12.75
CA ALA A 61 -60.78 -0.17 12.91
C ALA A 61 -59.89 -1.39 13.19
N ALA A 62 -58.74 -1.42 12.53
CA ALA A 62 -57.70 -2.41 12.84
C ALA A 62 -57.23 -2.25 14.31
N PRO A 63 -56.85 -3.35 14.99
CA PRO A 63 -56.26 -3.27 16.32
C PRO A 63 -55.03 -2.34 16.34
N ALA A 64 -54.90 -1.55 17.40
CA ALA A 64 -53.76 -0.68 17.59
C ALA A 64 -52.61 -1.44 18.26
N LEU A 65 -51.37 -1.22 17.81
CA LEU A 65 -50.18 -1.73 18.47
C LEU A 65 -49.94 -0.98 19.79
N THR A 66 -49.81 -1.69 20.90
CA THR A 66 -49.63 -1.10 22.24
C THR A 66 -48.24 -1.29 22.79
N ALA A 67 -47.56 -2.36 22.40
CA ALA A 67 -46.20 -2.63 22.83
C ALA A 67 -45.42 -3.38 21.76
N LEU A 68 -44.14 -3.03 21.64
CA LEU A 68 -43.14 -3.71 20.84
C LEU A 68 -41.96 -4.02 21.75
N SER A 69 -41.55 -5.29 21.81
CA SER A 69 -40.42 -5.73 22.61
C SER A 69 -39.62 -6.81 21.89
N GLN A 70 -38.39 -7.02 22.33
CA GLN A 70 -37.61 -8.15 21.83
C GLN A 70 -38.24 -9.46 22.32
N GLY A 71 -38.65 -10.31 21.39
CA GLY A 71 -39.12 -11.65 21.68
C GLY A 71 -37.96 -12.58 22.04
N ASN A 72 -38.28 -13.76 22.59
CA ASN A 72 -37.29 -14.75 22.96
C ASN A 72 -36.44 -15.14 21.74
N ALA A 73 -35.16 -14.79 21.78
CA ALA A 73 -34.22 -15.10 20.71
C ALA A 73 -33.85 -16.59 20.74
N ASP A 74 -33.81 -17.22 19.57
CA ASP A 74 -33.20 -18.54 19.35
C ASP A 74 -31.76 -18.37 18.85
N ARG A 75 -30.94 -19.43 18.88
CA ARG A 75 -29.55 -19.45 18.39
C ARG A 75 -29.41 -18.88 16.98
N ASN A 76 -30.44 -19.01 16.15
CA ASN A 76 -30.42 -18.57 14.75
C ASN A 76 -31.30 -17.34 14.48
N HIS A 77 -32.24 -16.97 15.35
CA HIS A 77 -33.29 -16.01 14.99
C HIS A 77 -33.60 -15.02 16.12
N VAL A 78 -33.73 -13.74 15.75
CA VAL A 78 -34.22 -12.68 16.63
C VAL A 78 -35.68 -12.42 16.26
N TYR A 79 -36.55 -12.37 17.26
CA TYR A 79 -37.98 -12.12 17.07
C TYR A 79 -38.38 -10.78 17.69
N LEU A 80 -39.36 -10.13 17.09
CA LEU A 80 -40.08 -8.99 17.62
C LEU A 80 -41.42 -9.49 18.16
N ALA A 81 -41.63 -9.34 19.47
CA ALA A 81 -42.92 -9.56 20.09
C ALA A 81 -43.73 -8.27 19.99
N ALA A 82 -45.00 -8.39 19.60
CA ALA A 82 -45.91 -7.27 19.46
C ALA A 82 -47.22 -7.58 20.18
N ARG A 83 -47.76 -6.58 20.86
CA ARG A 83 -49.08 -6.66 21.50
C ARG A 83 -50.02 -5.67 20.84
N SER A 84 -51.26 -6.09 20.65
CA SER A 84 -52.30 -5.25 20.07
C SER A 84 -53.49 -5.09 21.01
N VAL A 85 -54.22 -4.00 20.85
CA VAL A 85 -55.49 -3.72 21.52
C VAL A 85 -56.58 -3.46 20.50
N ASN A 86 -57.74 -4.08 20.69
CA ASN A 86 -58.92 -3.77 19.91
C ASN A 86 -59.51 -2.42 20.38
N LEU A 87 -59.65 -1.45 19.47
CA LEU A 87 -60.11 -0.10 19.79
C LEU A 87 -61.61 -0.03 20.16
N TYR A 88 -62.38 -1.06 19.83
CA TYR A 88 -63.80 -1.16 20.16
C TYR A 88 -64.04 -1.84 21.51
N THR A 89 -63.35 -2.97 21.77
CA THR A 89 -63.58 -3.79 22.97
C THR A 89 -62.57 -3.59 24.09
N GLY A 90 -61.43 -2.93 23.81
CA GLY A 90 -60.31 -2.81 24.74
C GLY A 90 -59.56 -4.12 24.99
N ALA A 91 -59.93 -5.22 24.32
CA ALA A 91 -59.28 -6.51 24.48
C ALA A 91 -57.84 -6.47 23.97
N GLN A 92 -56.91 -7.00 24.77
CA GLN A 92 -55.49 -7.07 24.43
C GLN A 92 -55.11 -8.48 24.01
N SER A 93 -54.33 -8.60 22.93
CA SER A 93 -53.83 -9.88 22.44
C SER A 93 -52.36 -9.77 22.03
N ASP A 94 -51.62 -10.85 22.27
CA ASP A 94 -50.26 -11.00 21.76
C ASP A 94 -50.34 -11.44 20.29
N LEU A 95 -49.55 -10.77 19.45
CA LEU A 95 -49.44 -11.10 18.03
C LEU A 95 -48.39 -12.18 17.82
N THR A 96 -48.49 -12.86 16.68
CA THR A 96 -47.49 -13.84 16.28
C THR A 96 -46.10 -13.20 16.20
N PRO A 97 -45.05 -13.81 16.78
CA PRO A 97 -43.70 -13.25 16.76
C PRO A 97 -43.22 -12.99 15.34
N ILE A 98 -42.76 -11.77 15.06
CA ILE A 98 -42.25 -11.36 13.75
C ILE A 98 -40.74 -11.62 13.72
N GLN A 99 -40.27 -12.44 12.79
CA GLN A 99 -38.84 -12.72 12.66
C GLN A 99 -38.10 -11.52 12.04
N ILE A 100 -37.06 -11.05 12.71
CA ILE A 100 -36.12 -10.06 12.17
C ILE A 100 -35.10 -10.80 11.31
N GLN A 101 -35.01 -10.42 10.04
CA GLN A 101 -34.09 -11.05 9.09
C GLN A 101 -32.63 -10.78 9.48
N GLN A 102 -31.77 -11.78 9.24
CA GLN A 102 -30.34 -11.62 9.48
C GLN A 102 -29.71 -10.64 8.50
N ALA A 103 -28.67 -9.95 8.95
CA ALA A 103 -27.84 -9.14 8.06
C ALA A 103 -27.19 -10.05 7.00
N THR A 104 -27.33 -9.66 5.73
CA THR A 104 -26.67 -10.32 4.59
C THR A 104 -25.78 -9.32 3.87
N THR A 105 -25.01 -9.77 2.88
CA THR A 105 -24.22 -8.89 2.02
C THR A 105 -25.08 -7.95 1.17
N GLU A 106 -26.36 -8.27 0.98
CA GLU A 106 -27.27 -7.55 0.08
C GLU A 106 -28.28 -6.67 0.83
N ARG A 107 -28.53 -6.94 2.12
CA ARG A 107 -29.58 -6.26 2.91
C ARG A 107 -29.18 -6.10 4.37
N ALA A 108 -29.47 -4.92 4.92
CA ALA A 108 -29.35 -4.65 6.35
C ALA A 108 -30.29 -5.56 7.16
N GLY A 109 -29.84 -6.03 8.33
CA GLY A 109 -30.58 -6.92 9.21
C GLY A 109 -29.92 -7.06 10.57
N ALA A 110 -30.40 -8.01 11.39
CA ALA A 110 -29.81 -8.26 12.71
C ALA A 110 -28.55 -9.13 12.60
N MET A 111 -27.49 -8.79 13.36
CA MET A 111 -26.30 -9.62 13.50
C MET A 111 -26.37 -10.46 14.78
N ARG A 112 -25.90 -11.71 14.71
CA ARG A 112 -25.80 -12.58 15.89
C ARG A 112 -24.68 -12.11 16.82
N ALA A 113 -24.82 -12.39 18.12
CA ALA A 113 -23.80 -12.06 19.12
C ALA A 113 -22.41 -12.63 18.74
N GLN A 114 -22.34 -13.86 18.24
CA GLN A 114 -21.08 -14.46 17.77
C GLN A 114 -20.48 -13.69 16.59
N GLN A 115 -21.30 -13.30 15.61
CA GLN A 115 -20.83 -12.53 14.44
C GLN A 115 -20.29 -11.16 14.86
N VAL A 116 -20.88 -10.53 15.88
CA VAL A 116 -20.37 -9.28 16.46
C VAL A 116 -19.05 -9.50 17.17
N THR A 117 -18.89 -10.60 17.90
CA THR A 117 -17.62 -10.98 18.54
C THR A 117 -16.52 -11.21 17.50
N ASP A 118 -16.80 -11.97 16.44
CA ASP A 118 -15.84 -12.26 15.37
C ASP A 118 -15.44 -10.98 14.62
N LEU A 119 -16.40 -10.09 14.33
CA LEU A 119 -16.12 -8.79 13.70
C LEU A 119 -15.24 -7.90 14.59
N ASN A 120 -15.49 -7.91 15.90
CA ASN A 120 -14.66 -7.18 16.87
C ASN A 120 -13.26 -7.76 16.99
N ALA A 121 -13.11 -9.08 16.93
CA ALA A 121 -11.80 -9.74 16.88
C ALA A 121 -11.05 -9.35 15.60
N ALA A 122 -11.67 -9.47 14.43
CA ALA A 122 -11.08 -9.07 13.15
C ALA A 122 -10.67 -7.58 13.14
N ARG A 123 -11.48 -6.69 13.74
CA ARG A 123 -11.13 -5.27 13.88
C ARG A 123 -9.89 -5.06 14.75
N ARG A 124 -9.71 -5.83 15.83
CA ARG A 124 -8.51 -5.79 16.68
C ARG A 124 -7.30 -6.30 15.92
N ASP A 125 -7.42 -7.43 15.23
CA ASP A 125 -6.33 -8.01 14.44
C ASP A 125 -5.86 -7.05 13.34
N VAL A 126 -6.79 -6.40 12.63
CA VAL A 126 -6.46 -5.37 11.63
C VAL A 126 -5.75 -4.16 12.27
N ALA A 127 -6.19 -3.74 13.46
CA ALA A 127 -5.52 -2.65 14.18
C ALA A 127 -4.10 -3.04 14.60
N ASP A 128 -3.88 -4.27 15.02
CA ASP A 128 -2.56 -4.78 15.40
C ASP A 128 -1.66 -5.01 14.18
N ILE A 129 -2.19 -5.51 13.06
CA ILE A 129 -1.49 -5.54 11.76
C ILE A 129 -1.06 -4.13 11.36
N LYS A 130 -1.94 -3.13 11.51
CA LYS A 130 -1.60 -1.73 11.22
C LYS A 130 -0.44 -1.23 12.09
N LYS A 131 -0.43 -1.55 13.39
CA LYS A 131 0.70 -1.22 14.28
C LYS A 131 1.98 -1.95 13.85
N GLN A 132 1.89 -3.24 13.52
CA GLN A 132 3.04 -4.01 13.04
C GLN A 132 3.59 -3.43 11.73
N ILE A 133 2.72 -3.06 10.79
CA ILE A 133 3.11 -2.37 9.55
C ILE A 133 3.75 -1.02 9.87
N GLN A 134 3.24 -0.25 10.83
CA GLN A 134 3.87 0.99 11.27
C GLN A 134 5.25 0.75 11.89
N THR A 135 5.40 -0.30 12.70
CA THR A 135 6.69 -0.72 13.26
C THR A 135 7.64 -1.20 12.18
N ILE A 136 7.17 -1.98 11.21
CA ILE A 136 7.97 -2.40 10.06
C ILE A 136 8.37 -1.17 9.24
N ASN A 137 7.45 -0.24 8.98
CA ASN A 137 7.73 1.00 8.27
C ASN A 137 8.63 1.93 9.06
N SER A 138 8.63 1.90 10.39
CA SER A 138 9.55 2.68 11.22
C SER A 138 10.90 1.98 11.34
N LEU A 139 10.98 0.65 11.34
CA LEU A 139 12.23 -0.11 11.24
C LEU A 139 12.84 0.07 9.85
N LEU A 140 12.02 -0.02 8.79
CA LEU A 140 12.38 0.34 7.42
C LEU A 140 12.56 1.85 7.24
N GLY A 141 12.02 2.68 8.14
CA GLY A 141 12.17 4.14 8.21
C GLY A 141 13.44 4.57 8.95
N VAL A 142 13.89 3.77 9.91
CA VAL A 142 15.26 3.72 10.40
C VAL A 142 16.18 3.16 9.29
N CYS A 143 15.61 2.40 8.33
CA CYS A 143 16.22 2.12 7.03
C CYS A 143 15.93 3.18 5.95
N THR A 144 15.25 4.30 6.25
CA THR A 144 15.12 5.42 5.30
C THR A 144 16.29 6.37 5.50
N ALA A 145 17.09 6.42 4.45
CA ALA A 145 18.15 7.38 4.13
C ALA A 145 19.43 7.41 4.98
N ASP A 146 19.39 7.42 6.32
CA ASP A 146 20.60 7.90 7.04
C ASP A 146 21.43 6.86 7.81
N ASN A 147 20.91 5.70 8.22
CA ASN A 147 21.67 4.82 9.11
C ASN A 147 21.76 3.32 8.77
N LEU A 148 21.11 2.82 7.72
CA LEU A 148 21.36 1.44 7.25
C LEU A 148 22.61 1.33 6.35
N TYR A 149 22.99 2.43 5.71
CA TYR A 149 24.19 2.52 4.90
C TYR A 149 25.24 3.36 5.61
N LYS A 150 25.84 2.81 6.69
CA LYS A 150 27.16 3.29 7.12
C LYS A 150 28.09 3.20 5.92
N SER A 151 28.37 4.34 5.29
CA SER A 151 28.96 4.53 3.95
C SER A 151 28.19 3.85 2.81
N SER A 152 27.49 4.64 1.98
CA SER A 152 26.97 4.34 0.64
C SER A 152 27.25 2.91 0.14
N GLN A 153 26.48 1.91 0.60
CA GLN A 153 26.75 0.52 0.22
C GLN A 153 26.27 0.28 -1.19
N ILE A 154 27.17 -0.24 -2.01
CA ILE A 154 26.91 -0.65 -3.39
C ILE A 154 27.13 -2.16 -3.53
N SER A 155 26.39 -2.78 -4.44
CA SER A 155 26.52 -4.20 -4.75
C SER A 155 26.42 -4.46 -6.25
N CYS A 156 27.21 -5.42 -6.72
CA CYS A 156 27.19 -5.88 -8.11
C CYS A 156 26.22 -7.06 -8.25
N GLN A 157 25.40 -7.05 -9.31
CA GLN A 157 24.55 -8.16 -9.71
C GLN A 157 24.71 -8.44 -11.19
N ILE A 158 24.49 -9.69 -11.60
CA ILE A 158 24.51 -10.09 -13.00
C ILE A 158 23.09 -10.41 -13.42
N ILE A 159 22.56 -9.64 -14.36
CA ILE A 159 21.22 -9.81 -14.90
C ILE A 159 21.37 -10.00 -16.40
N ASN A 160 20.88 -11.13 -16.92
CA ASN A 160 20.93 -11.48 -18.35
C ASN A 160 22.36 -11.38 -18.94
N GLY A 161 23.38 -11.81 -18.18
CA GLY A 161 24.78 -11.77 -18.62
C GLY A 161 25.44 -10.39 -18.58
N THR A 162 24.74 -9.34 -18.13
CA THR A 162 25.27 -7.98 -17.98
C THR A 162 25.50 -7.61 -16.53
N LEU A 163 26.59 -6.88 -16.26
CA LEU A 163 26.91 -6.40 -14.92
C LEU A 163 26.07 -5.16 -14.59
N ARG A 164 25.35 -5.21 -13.47
CA ARG A 164 24.58 -4.10 -12.93
C ARG A 164 25.03 -3.74 -11.52
N LEU A 165 24.97 -2.45 -11.20
CA LEU A 165 25.38 -1.91 -9.92
C LEU A 165 24.18 -1.29 -9.19
N LEU A 166 23.87 -1.82 -8.01
CA LEU A 166 22.77 -1.36 -7.17
C LEU A 166 23.29 -0.37 -6.11
N GLY A 167 22.45 0.60 -5.73
CA GLY A 167 22.76 1.60 -4.70
C GLY A 167 23.65 2.76 -5.15
N ALA A 168 24.02 2.82 -6.43
CA ALA A 168 24.91 3.84 -6.98
C ALA A 168 24.21 5.14 -7.42
N GLN A 169 22.88 5.19 -7.40
CA GLN A 169 22.09 6.32 -7.92
C GLN A 169 22.35 7.60 -7.14
N ASN A 170 22.28 7.54 -5.81
CA ASN A 170 22.52 8.69 -4.93
C ASN A 170 23.95 9.21 -5.05
N LEU A 171 24.92 8.31 -5.21
CA LEU A 171 26.34 8.65 -5.39
C LEU A 171 26.58 9.35 -6.73
N THR A 172 25.95 8.87 -7.79
CA THR A 172 26.05 9.47 -9.12
C THR A 172 25.39 10.85 -9.15
N ALA A 173 24.22 10.99 -8.51
CA ALA A 173 23.52 12.28 -8.37
C ALA A 173 24.34 13.29 -7.55
N ALA A 174 25.07 12.83 -6.53
CA ALA A 174 25.98 13.67 -5.74
C ALA A 174 27.32 13.98 -6.43
N GLY A 175 27.54 13.53 -7.67
CA GLY A 175 28.73 13.84 -8.47
C GLY A 175 29.95 12.96 -8.20
N TYR A 176 29.78 11.82 -7.52
CA TYR A 176 30.85 10.83 -7.36
C TYR A 176 30.98 9.96 -8.63
N VAL A 177 32.19 9.48 -8.89
CA VAL A 177 32.52 8.73 -10.12
C VAL A 177 33.02 7.32 -9.79
N PRO A 178 32.67 6.28 -10.56
CA PRO A 178 33.11 4.92 -10.30
C PRO A 178 34.58 4.71 -10.67
N TYR A 179 35.31 4.01 -9.81
CA TYR A 179 36.67 3.56 -10.03
C TYR A 179 36.74 2.03 -9.96
N LEU A 180 37.49 1.45 -10.89
CA LEU A 180 37.70 0.02 -10.97
C LEU A 180 38.97 -0.37 -10.21
N PHE A 181 38.86 -1.40 -9.39
CA PHE A 181 39.95 -2.00 -8.65
C PHE A 181 40.12 -3.45 -9.06
N ARG A 182 41.37 -3.91 -9.02
CA ARG A 182 41.72 -5.32 -9.16
C ARG A 182 42.50 -5.80 -7.96
N ARG A 183 42.44 -7.10 -7.69
CA ARG A 183 43.35 -7.72 -6.71
C ARG A 183 44.78 -7.64 -7.21
N VAL A 184 45.67 -7.11 -6.39
CA VAL A 184 47.11 -7.02 -6.65
C VAL A 184 47.90 -7.69 -5.55
N ARG A 185 49.01 -8.32 -5.93
CA ARG A 185 50.03 -8.85 -5.04
C ARG A 185 51.32 -8.10 -5.34
N LYS A 186 51.73 -7.17 -4.47
CA LYS A 186 52.90 -6.30 -4.71
C LYS A 186 53.92 -6.42 -3.58
N ARG A 187 55.19 -6.24 -3.93
CA ARG A 187 56.29 -5.95 -3.00
C ARG A 187 56.66 -4.49 -3.18
N ASN A 188 56.42 -3.68 -2.16
CA ASN A 188 56.83 -2.28 -2.22
C ASN A 188 58.34 -2.20 -1.94
N PRO A 189 59.08 -1.32 -2.63
CA PRO A 189 60.46 -1.02 -2.28
C PRO A 189 60.56 -0.61 -0.81
N TYR A 190 61.60 -1.07 -0.12
CA TYR A 190 61.80 -0.74 1.29
C TYR A 190 62.30 0.71 1.40
N ARG A 191 61.38 1.64 1.68
CA ARG A 191 61.65 3.08 1.83
C ARG A 191 61.36 3.56 3.25
N ASN A 192 61.93 2.89 4.25
CA ASN A 192 61.83 3.36 5.64
C ASN A 192 62.75 4.58 5.84
N LYS A 193 62.16 5.72 6.22
CA LYS A 193 62.89 6.97 6.46
C LYS A 193 63.79 6.89 7.71
N PHE A 194 63.45 6.02 8.67
CA PHE A 194 64.14 5.85 9.94
C PHE A 194 65.10 4.65 9.98
N ALA A 195 65.26 3.93 8.87
CA ALA A 195 66.20 2.81 8.80
C ALA A 195 67.64 3.30 8.62
N THR A 196 68.59 2.67 9.31
CA THR A 196 70.03 2.92 9.12
C THR A 196 70.48 2.51 7.71
N ALA A 197 71.62 3.02 7.25
CA ALA A 197 72.15 2.74 5.92
C ALA A 197 72.35 1.22 5.68
N GLU A 198 72.81 0.50 6.70
CA GLU A 198 72.99 -0.96 6.68
C GLU A 198 71.66 -1.72 6.56
N GLN A 199 70.63 -1.29 7.29
CA GLN A 199 69.28 -1.88 7.20
C GLN A 199 68.61 -1.63 5.84
N ARG A 200 68.92 -0.49 5.21
CA ARG A 200 68.44 -0.15 3.86
C ARG A 200 69.18 -0.95 2.78
N ALA A 201 70.45 -1.25 2.98
CA ALA A 201 71.25 -2.11 2.09
C ALA A 201 70.85 -3.60 2.19
N ALA A 202 70.55 -4.09 3.40
CA ALA A 202 70.20 -5.49 3.65
C ALA A 202 68.83 -5.91 3.09
N LYS A 203 67.91 -4.95 2.84
CA LYS A 203 66.55 -5.26 2.40
C LYS A 203 66.06 -4.30 1.33
N SER A 204 66.06 -4.74 0.08
CA SER A 204 65.56 -3.94 -1.05
C SER A 204 64.03 -3.82 -1.11
N TYR A 205 63.30 -4.79 -0.54
CA TYR A 205 61.83 -4.88 -0.64
C TYR A 205 61.12 -5.25 0.66
N CYS A 206 59.91 -4.71 0.84
CA CYS A 206 58.98 -5.11 1.89
C CYS A 206 58.38 -6.52 1.65
N PRO A 207 57.81 -7.15 2.69
CA PRO A 207 57.01 -8.37 2.53
C PRO A 207 55.91 -8.19 1.50
N VAL A 208 55.54 -9.29 0.86
CA VAL A 208 54.49 -9.30 -0.16
C VAL A 208 53.15 -8.95 0.50
N LYS A 209 52.49 -7.89 0.04
CA LYS A 209 51.14 -7.53 0.48
C LYS A 209 50.12 -7.81 -0.62
N LYS A 210 48.99 -8.39 -0.22
CA LYS A 210 47.79 -8.52 -1.05
C LYS A 210 46.86 -7.35 -0.77
N GLY A 211 46.20 -6.83 -1.79
CA GLY A 211 45.25 -5.74 -1.63
C GLY A 211 44.58 -5.38 -2.94
N TRP A 212 43.92 -4.24 -2.94
CA TRP A 212 43.26 -3.67 -4.11
C TRP A 212 44.14 -2.60 -4.74
N GLY A 213 44.33 -2.67 -6.05
CA GLY A 213 45.01 -1.65 -6.84
C GLY A 213 44.06 -1.07 -7.86
N LEU A 214 44.11 0.26 -8.04
CA LEU A 214 43.37 0.95 -9.09
C LEU A 214 43.71 0.34 -10.46
N PHE A 215 42.67 0.10 -11.24
CA PHE A 215 42.73 -0.42 -12.60
C PHE A 215 42.19 0.66 -13.54
N GLY A 216 43.10 1.34 -14.24
CA GLY A 216 42.76 2.44 -15.13
C GLY A 216 42.60 3.78 -14.40
N SER A 217 41.56 4.53 -14.75
CA SER A 217 41.28 5.89 -14.26
C SER A 217 39.77 6.17 -14.19
N ILE A 218 39.42 7.44 -13.95
CA ILE A 218 38.05 7.96 -14.00
C ILE A 218 37.32 7.65 -15.33
N TYR A 219 38.05 7.46 -16.42
CA TYR A 219 37.49 7.18 -17.75
C TYR A 219 37.30 5.69 -18.03
N THR A 220 37.65 4.80 -17.10
CA THR A 220 37.64 3.35 -17.35
C THR A 220 36.27 2.72 -17.16
N VAL A 221 35.44 3.26 -16.27
CA VAL A 221 34.10 2.76 -15.97
C VAL A 221 33.10 3.89 -16.02
N ARG A 222 31.92 3.62 -16.56
CA ARG A 222 30.75 4.48 -16.38
C ARG A 222 29.53 3.66 -16.01
N LEU A 223 28.53 4.36 -15.49
CA LEU A 223 27.18 3.82 -15.34
C LEU A 223 26.27 4.39 -16.41
N ASN A 224 25.51 3.51 -17.05
CA ASN A 224 24.38 3.85 -17.89
C ASN A 224 23.10 3.37 -17.17
N GLY A 225 22.52 4.28 -16.37
CA GLY A 225 21.48 3.91 -15.39
C GLY A 225 22.07 2.98 -14.30
N THR A 226 21.66 1.71 -14.32
CA THR A 226 22.19 0.67 -13.41
C THR A 226 23.22 -0.24 -14.06
N GLN A 227 23.40 -0.16 -15.38
CA GLN A 227 24.33 -1.01 -16.12
C GLN A 227 25.75 -0.45 -16.06
N VAL A 228 26.71 -1.34 -15.80
CA VAL A 228 28.14 -1.00 -15.80
C VAL A 228 28.69 -1.17 -17.21
N GLU A 229 29.35 -0.14 -17.71
CA GLU A 229 30.05 -0.17 -19.00
C GLU A 229 31.52 0.18 -18.82
N PHE A 230 32.37 -0.47 -19.61
CA PHE A 230 33.82 -0.32 -19.58
C PHE A 230 34.32 0.39 -20.83
N SER A 231 35.38 1.16 -20.68
CA SER A 231 36.04 1.84 -21.79
C SER A 231 36.59 0.84 -22.80
N THR A 232 36.34 1.08 -24.10
CA THR A 232 36.92 0.29 -25.20
C THR A 232 38.34 0.71 -25.56
N ASN A 233 38.94 1.63 -24.79
CA ASN A 233 40.30 2.09 -25.04
C ASN A 233 41.32 0.95 -24.87
N PRO A 234 42.40 0.95 -25.64
CA PRO A 234 43.56 0.10 -25.39
C PRO A 234 44.08 0.23 -23.95
N HIS A 235 44.63 -0.85 -23.39
CA HIS A 235 45.09 -0.90 -21.98
C HIS A 235 46.16 0.16 -21.63
N ASN A 236 46.95 0.61 -22.60
CA ASN A 236 47.94 1.69 -22.44
C ASN A 236 47.30 3.10 -22.41
N CYS A 237 46.03 3.23 -22.79
CA CYS A 237 45.30 4.50 -22.90
C CYS A 237 44.14 4.62 -21.90
N MET A 238 44.11 3.80 -20.85
CA MET A 238 43.06 3.82 -19.82
C MET A 238 43.02 5.10 -18.97
N SER A 239 44.03 5.97 -19.09
CA SER A 239 44.08 7.32 -18.49
C SER A 239 43.52 8.43 -19.40
N THR A 240 43.10 8.11 -20.62
CA THR A 240 42.53 9.09 -21.56
C THR A 240 41.02 8.94 -21.65
N LYS A 241 40.31 9.96 -22.16
CA LYS A 241 38.86 9.90 -22.37
C LYS A 241 38.50 8.68 -23.21
N ALA A 242 37.45 7.97 -22.82
CA ALA A 242 37.00 6.77 -23.52
C ALA A 242 36.50 7.11 -24.93
N ILE A 243 37.00 6.38 -25.94
CA ILE A 243 36.56 6.47 -27.33
C ILE A 243 35.17 5.84 -27.48
N GLY A 244 34.90 4.76 -26.73
CA GLY A 244 33.63 4.06 -26.71
C GLY A 244 33.45 3.28 -25.41
N TRP A 245 32.27 2.68 -25.27
CA TRP A 245 31.86 1.97 -24.06
C TRP A 245 31.20 0.65 -24.42
N SER A 246 31.51 -0.40 -23.65
CA SER A 246 30.93 -1.73 -23.85
C SER A 246 30.70 -2.43 -22.51
N ALA A 247 29.60 -3.18 -22.44
CA ALA A 247 29.26 -3.99 -21.27
C ALA A 247 29.85 -5.41 -21.33
N ASP A 248 30.62 -5.75 -22.37
CA ASP A 248 31.22 -7.08 -22.53
C ASP A 248 32.42 -7.27 -21.57
N PRO A 249 32.48 -8.36 -20.78
CA PRO A 249 33.63 -8.66 -19.92
C PRO A 249 34.98 -8.72 -20.67
N ALA A 250 34.99 -9.07 -21.96
CA ALA A 250 36.21 -9.16 -22.76
C ALA A 250 36.94 -7.81 -22.92
N THR A 251 36.23 -6.70 -22.73
CA THR A 251 36.79 -5.34 -22.81
C THR A 251 37.82 -5.06 -21.70
N LEU A 252 37.69 -5.71 -20.54
CA LEU A 252 38.60 -5.55 -19.40
C LEU A 252 39.87 -6.40 -19.51
N VAL A 253 39.82 -7.46 -20.30
CA VAL A 253 40.86 -8.50 -20.39
C VAL A 253 41.04 -8.94 -21.85
N SER A 254 41.66 -8.05 -22.63
CA SER A 254 41.92 -8.30 -24.04
C SER A 254 42.80 -9.54 -24.25
N ARG A 255 42.34 -10.47 -25.10
CA ARG A 255 43.07 -11.66 -25.53
C ARG A 255 44.15 -11.28 -26.54
N HIS A 256 45.38 -11.75 -26.32
CA HIS A 256 46.52 -11.55 -27.20
C HIS A 256 47.25 -12.88 -27.42
N THR A 257 47.61 -13.18 -28.66
CA THR A 257 48.43 -14.35 -29.00
C THR A 257 49.87 -13.87 -29.20
N ASP A 258 50.78 -14.39 -28.39
CA ASP A 258 52.21 -14.13 -28.50
C ASP A 258 52.79 -14.75 -29.77
N THR A 259 53.97 -14.30 -30.20
CA THR A 259 54.69 -14.81 -31.39
C THR A 259 54.95 -16.32 -31.32
N HIS A 260 55.01 -16.87 -30.10
CA HIS A 260 55.18 -18.29 -29.83
C HIS A 260 53.85 -19.09 -29.77
N GLY A 261 52.73 -18.51 -30.23
CA GLY A 261 51.41 -19.15 -30.21
C GLY A 261 50.74 -19.24 -28.83
N ASN A 262 51.38 -18.68 -27.79
CA ASN A 262 50.83 -18.67 -26.43
C ASN A 262 49.75 -17.60 -26.28
N ILE A 263 48.58 -18.01 -25.82
CA ILE A 263 47.46 -17.09 -25.56
C ILE A 263 47.63 -16.47 -24.18
N ARG A 264 47.62 -15.14 -24.13
CA ARG A 264 47.76 -14.33 -22.93
C ARG A 264 46.66 -13.28 -22.87
N PHE A 265 46.44 -12.71 -21.69
CA PHE A 265 45.64 -11.50 -21.54
C PHE A 265 46.37 -10.46 -20.69
N GLY A 266 46.08 -9.19 -20.96
CA GLY A 266 46.61 -8.07 -20.21
C GLY A 266 45.86 -7.88 -18.89
N LEU A 267 46.60 -7.79 -17.77
CA LEU A 267 46.08 -7.39 -16.48
C LEU A 267 46.94 -6.23 -15.98
N GLY A 268 46.60 -5.01 -16.41
CA GLY A 268 47.40 -3.80 -16.18
C GLY A 268 48.83 -3.95 -16.72
N ARG A 269 49.85 -3.77 -15.86
CA ARG A 269 51.28 -3.90 -16.24
C ARG A 269 51.80 -5.34 -16.39
N SER A 270 50.95 -6.35 -16.20
CA SER A 270 51.36 -7.77 -16.26
C SER A 270 50.53 -8.51 -17.30
N SER A 271 51.16 -9.39 -18.07
CA SER A 271 50.48 -10.36 -18.94
C SER A 271 50.34 -11.70 -18.24
N VAL A 272 49.18 -12.33 -18.30
CA VAL A 272 48.93 -13.65 -17.71
C VAL A 272 48.65 -14.66 -18.82
N SER A 273 49.29 -15.83 -18.75
CA SER A 273 49.06 -16.92 -19.72
C SER A 273 47.76 -17.66 -19.43
N LEU A 274 46.98 -17.88 -20.50
CA LEU A 274 45.78 -18.72 -20.53
C LEU A 274 46.12 -20.19 -20.83
N THR A 275 47.33 -20.46 -21.32
CA THR A 275 47.83 -21.84 -21.50
C THR A 275 48.12 -22.49 -20.14
N ASP A 276 47.81 -23.78 -20.03
CA ASP A 276 48.14 -24.57 -18.85
C ASP A 276 49.67 -24.76 -18.76
N PRO A 277 50.32 -24.41 -17.62
CA PRO A 277 51.74 -24.65 -17.43
C PRO A 277 52.17 -26.12 -17.62
N LYS A 278 51.27 -27.08 -17.37
CA LYS A 278 51.54 -28.52 -17.51
C LYS A 278 51.23 -29.05 -18.91
N ASN A 279 50.33 -28.40 -19.66
CA ASN A 279 49.96 -28.81 -21.00
C ASN A 279 49.72 -27.60 -21.91
N PRO A 280 50.73 -27.18 -22.69
CA PRO A 280 50.64 -26.00 -23.55
C PRO A 280 49.53 -26.06 -24.60
N LYS A 281 49.02 -27.25 -24.94
CA LYS A 281 47.92 -27.45 -25.90
C LYS A 281 46.55 -27.16 -25.30
N LYS A 282 46.43 -27.04 -23.98
CA LYS A 282 45.16 -26.79 -23.28
C LYS A 282 45.14 -25.40 -22.67
N GLN A 283 43.97 -24.77 -22.72
CA GLN A 283 43.70 -23.54 -22.00
C GLN A 283 43.14 -23.88 -20.62
N ARG A 284 43.48 -23.07 -19.63
CA ARG A 284 42.97 -23.23 -18.26
C ARG A 284 41.88 -22.21 -17.95
N MET A 285 40.98 -22.60 -17.06
CA MET A 285 40.01 -21.68 -16.48
C MET A 285 40.71 -20.63 -15.60
N ILE A 286 40.37 -19.36 -15.78
CA ILE A 286 40.93 -18.26 -14.99
C ILE A 286 39.81 -17.45 -14.37
N ARG A 287 39.94 -17.16 -13.07
CA ARG A 287 38.99 -16.36 -12.30
C ARG A 287 39.65 -15.07 -11.82
N LEU A 288 39.07 -13.93 -12.19
CA LEU A 288 39.59 -12.61 -11.84
C LEU A 288 38.54 -11.83 -11.07
N THR A 289 38.87 -11.42 -9.84
CA THR A 289 37.98 -10.60 -9.02
C THR A 289 38.35 -9.12 -9.16
N PHE A 290 37.36 -8.33 -9.53
CA PHE A 290 37.40 -6.87 -9.60
C PHE A 290 36.48 -6.27 -8.53
N GLY A 291 36.67 -4.98 -8.26
CA GLY A 291 35.83 -4.22 -7.34
C GLY A 291 35.53 -2.84 -7.91
N ILE A 292 34.32 -2.34 -7.72
CA ILE A 292 33.90 -0.99 -8.11
C ILE A 292 33.65 -0.20 -6.84
N GLY A 293 34.17 1.02 -6.79
CA GLY A 293 33.94 1.95 -5.68
C GLY A 293 33.76 3.38 -6.19
N PHE A 294 33.01 4.19 -5.47
CA PHE A 294 32.81 5.60 -5.78
C PHE A 294 33.71 6.48 -4.93
N ALA A 295 34.32 7.46 -5.58
CA ALA A 295 35.06 8.54 -4.93
C ALA A 295 34.88 9.84 -5.71
N LYS A 296 35.36 10.94 -5.14
CA LYS A 296 35.37 12.24 -5.82
C LYS A 296 36.12 12.13 -7.16
N PRO A 297 35.73 12.90 -8.19
CA PRO A 297 36.44 12.90 -9.46
C PRO A 297 37.89 13.38 -9.26
N ILE A 298 38.84 12.52 -9.61
CA ILE A 298 40.27 12.79 -9.57
C ILE A 298 40.79 12.49 -10.97
N TYR A 299 41.34 13.52 -11.60
CA TYR A 299 41.86 13.39 -12.94
C TYR A 299 43.19 12.62 -12.94
N PRO A 300 43.51 11.94 -14.06
CA PRO A 300 44.79 11.27 -14.24
C PRO A 300 45.98 12.18 -13.88
N SER A 301 47.02 11.60 -13.30
CA SER A 301 48.25 12.29 -12.86
C SER A 301 48.13 13.22 -11.65
N THR A 302 46.94 13.41 -11.06
CA THR A 302 46.77 14.27 -9.86
C THR A 302 47.04 13.52 -8.55
N ALA A 303 46.36 12.41 -8.30
CA ALA A 303 46.50 11.64 -7.05
C ALA A 303 46.16 10.16 -7.24
N ALA A 304 46.69 9.31 -6.35
CA ALA A 304 46.39 7.88 -6.34
C ALA A 304 45.16 7.58 -5.49
N ILE A 305 44.15 6.94 -6.07
CA ILE A 305 42.97 6.48 -5.33
C ILE A 305 43.23 5.10 -4.76
N THR A 306 42.96 4.97 -3.46
CA THR A 306 42.95 3.69 -2.76
C THR A 306 41.56 3.39 -2.22
N PRO A 307 41.26 2.14 -1.83
CA PRO A 307 39.97 1.82 -1.21
C PRO A 307 39.63 2.68 0.02
N ALA A 308 40.64 3.23 0.72
CA ALA A 308 40.42 4.12 1.86
C ALA A 308 39.88 5.51 1.46
N ASN A 309 39.98 5.89 0.20
CA ASN A 309 39.47 7.16 -0.32
C ASN A 309 38.03 7.05 -0.85
N LEU A 310 37.43 5.86 -0.78
CA LEU A 310 36.08 5.63 -1.30
C LEU A 310 35.03 6.19 -0.33
N THR A 311 33.99 6.79 -0.91
CA THR A 311 32.78 7.23 -0.20
C THR A 311 31.73 6.11 -0.16
N SER A 312 31.92 5.07 -0.97
CA SER A 312 31.08 3.87 -1.01
C SER A 312 31.81 2.64 -0.49
N SER A 313 31.04 1.57 -0.22
CA SER A 313 31.62 0.23 -0.13
C SER A 313 32.26 -0.18 -1.47
N LEU A 314 33.14 -1.19 -1.45
CA LEU A 314 33.72 -1.76 -2.66
C LEU A 314 32.86 -2.94 -3.13
N ALA A 315 32.06 -2.75 -4.17
CA ALA A 315 31.24 -3.79 -4.76
C ALA A 315 32.11 -4.72 -5.63
N THR A 316 32.24 -5.98 -5.23
CA THR A 316 33.08 -6.94 -5.97
C THR A 316 32.28 -7.72 -7.00
N PHE A 317 32.92 -8.01 -8.13
CA PHE A 317 32.41 -8.92 -9.15
C PHE A 317 33.58 -9.74 -9.71
N THR A 318 33.26 -10.84 -10.36
CA THR A 318 34.24 -11.77 -10.90
C THR A 318 34.05 -11.92 -12.40
N ILE A 319 35.15 -12.05 -13.13
CA ILE A 319 35.15 -12.46 -14.53
C ILE A 319 35.83 -13.82 -14.62
N ILE A 320 35.18 -14.75 -15.32
CA ILE A 320 35.66 -16.12 -15.50
C ILE A 320 35.94 -16.33 -16.98
N TYR A 321 37.13 -16.85 -17.28
CA TYR A 321 37.46 -17.40 -18.60
C TYR A 321 37.08 -18.87 -18.62
N ASP A 322 36.15 -19.25 -19.49
CA ASP A 322 35.80 -20.64 -19.72
C ASP A 322 36.60 -21.20 -20.91
N PRO A 323 37.46 -22.22 -20.70
CA PRO A 323 38.22 -22.83 -21.78
C PRO A 323 37.36 -23.62 -22.78
N GLY A 324 36.15 -24.05 -22.40
CA GLY A 324 35.23 -24.77 -23.28
C GLY A 324 34.63 -23.85 -24.35
N THR A 325 34.11 -22.70 -23.93
CA THR A 325 33.52 -21.68 -24.83
C THR A 325 34.52 -20.66 -25.35
N GLN A 326 35.74 -20.60 -24.79
CA GLN A 326 36.78 -19.61 -25.07
C GLN A 326 36.34 -18.15 -24.90
N ARG A 327 35.37 -17.92 -24.02
CA ARG A 327 34.76 -16.61 -23.76
C ARG A 327 34.94 -16.20 -22.30
N TRP A 328 34.91 -14.89 -22.07
CA TRP A 328 34.84 -14.32 -20.73
C TRP A 328 33.37 -14.13 -20.34
N THR A 329 33.02 -14.46 -19.09
CA THR A 329 31.68 -14.28 -18.54
C THR A 329 31.76 -13.62 -17.17
N PHE A 330 30.75 -12.83 -16.82
CA PHE A 330 30.62 -12.33 -15.45
C PHE A 330 30.10 -13.43 -14.52
N SER A 331 30.59 -13.39 -13.28
CA SER A 331 30.10 -14.16 -12.13
C SER A 331 30.11 -13.27 -10.89
N THR A 332 29.11 -13.37 -10.03
CA THR A 332 29.09 -12.71 -8.72
C THR A 332 29.65 -13.66 -7.68
#